data_AF-A0AAN7S0J9-F1
#
_entry.id   AF-A0AAN7S0J9-F1
#
_cell.length_a   1.000
_cell.length_b   1.000
_cell.length_c   1.000
_cell.angle_alpha   90.00
_cell.angle_beta   90.00
_cell.angle_gamma   90.00
#
_symmetry.space_group_name_H-M   'P 1'
#
loop_
_entity.id
_entity.type
_entity.pdbx_description
1 polymer ?
#
loop_
_entity_poly.entity_id
_entity_poly.type
_entity_poly.pdbx_seq_one_letter_code
_entity_poly.pdbx_strand_id
1 'polypeptide(L)'
;MYLLPSLLNCLNFVSSRKNKMKELVSNSTTNISQARKAVEQLKMEAYMDRMKVSKAAADLLAYCDAHIGEDPLIIPVPASENPFREKKLFCTIL
;
A
#
# COMPACT_ATOMS: atom_id res chain seq x y z
N MET A 1 12.23 44.33 -46.24
CA MET A 1 11.10 43.79 -45.44
C MET A 1 11.40 42.40 -44.81
N TYR A 2 12.67 42.00 -44.57
CA TYR A 2 13.01 40.63 -44.12
C TYR A 2 13.37 40.50 -42.62
N LEU A 3 13.22 41.54 -41.79
CA LEU A 3 13.57 41.51 -40.35
C LEU A 3 12.44 41.01 -39.42
N LEU A 4 11.20 40.94 -39.91
CA LEU A 4 10.05 40.50 -39.11
C LEU A 4 10.09 39.01 -38.70
N PRO A 5 10.47 38.07 -39.57
CA PRO A 5 10.50 36.64 -39.22
C PRO A 5 11.55 36.29 -38.16
N SER A 6 12.71 36.96 -38.17
CA SER A 6 13.77 36.72 -37.18
C SER A 6 13.39 37.24 -35.79
N LEU A 7 12.75 38.42 -35.71
CA LEU A 7 12.21 38.96 -34.45
C LEU A 7 11.11 38.06 -33.87
N LEU A 8 10.21 37.54 -34.71
CA LEU A 8 9.16 36.62 -34.28
C LEU A 8 9.74 35.30 -33.75
N ASN A 9 10.78 34.77 -34.38
CA ASN A 9 11.49 33.58 -33.89
C ASN A 9 12.19 33.82 -32.55
N CYS A 10 12.82 34.98 -32.37
CA CYS A 10 13.41 35.36 -31.08
C CYS A 10 12.35 35.46 -29.97
N LEU A 11 11.20 36.06 -30.24
CA LEU A 11 10.09 36.16 -29.27
C LEU A 11 9.54 34.78 -28.90
N ASN A 12 9.34 33.89 -29.88
CA ASN A 12 8.89 32.51 -29.66
C ASN A 12 9.90 31.71 -28.83
N PHE A 13 11.19 31.85 -29.11
CA PHE A 13 12.26 31.19 -28.34
C PHE A 13 12.31 31.67 -26.89
N VAL A 14 12.22 32.98 -26.65
CA VAL A 14 12.19 33.55 -25.30
C VAL A 14 10.92 33.13 -24.54
N SER A 15 9.77 33.08 -25.22
CA SER A 15 8.51 32.60 -24.63
C SER A 15 8.59 31.12 -24.23
N SER A 16 9.16 30.27 -25.09
CA SER A 16 9.38 28.84 -24.82
C SER A 16 10.30 28.62 -23.62
N ARG A 17 11.41 29.38 -23.50
CA ARG A 17 12.29 29.30 -22.32
C ARG A 17 11.63 29.76 -21.03
N LYS A 18 10.81 30.81 -21.07
CA LYS A 18 10.05 31.28 -19.90
C LYS A 18 9.05 30.23 -19.43
N ASN A 19 8.39 29.53 -20.35
CA ASN A 19 7.44 28.46 -20.02
C ASN A 19 8.16 27.25 -19.40
N LYS A 20 9.30 26.84 -19.95
CA LYS A 20 10.11 25.75 -19.39
C LYS A 20 10.66 26.07 -17.99
N MET A 21 11.07 27.33 -17.74
CA MET A 21 11.44 27.74 -16.37
C MET A 21 10.27 27.70 -15.39
N LYS A 22 9.07 28.15 -15.80
CA LYS A 22 7.87 28.09 -14.95
C LYS A 22 7.50 26.65 -14.57
N GLU A 23 7.61 25.74 -15.52
CA GLU A 23 7.34 24.30 -15.31
C GLU A 23 8.39 23.66 -14.39
N LEU A 24 9.68 23.98 -14.56
CA LEU A 24 10.75 23.49 -13.67
C LEU A 24 10.56 24.00 -12.23
N VAL A 25 10.15 25.26 -12.07
CA VAL A 25 9.87 25.86 -10.76
C VAL A 25 8.64 25.22 -10.12
N SER A 26 7.53 25.02 -10.86
CA SER A 26 6.33 24.38 -10.33
C SER A 26 6.61 22.94 -9.87
N ASN A 27 7.35 22.17 -10.68
CA ASN A 27 7.71 20.79 -10.34
C ASN A 27 8.61 20.73 -9.11
N SER A 28 9.56 21.67 -8.98
CA SER A 28 10.41 21.78 -7.80
C SER A 28 9.60 22.11 -6.53
N THR A 29 8.62 23.01 -6.61
CA THR A 29 7.74 23.35 -5.48
C THR A 29 6.86 22.18 -5.03
N THR A 30 6.37 21.37 -5.97
CA THR A 30 5.59 20.16 -5.69
C THR A 30 6.45 19.07 -5.03
N ASN A 31 7.69 18.88 -5.51
CA ASN A 31 8.62 17.93 -4.89
C ASN A 31 8.97 18.36 -3.46
N ILE A 32 9.15 19.66 -3.21
CA ILE A 32 9.42 20.19 -1.87
C ILE A 32 8.21 19.99 -0.95
N SER A 33 6.98 20.22 -1.42
CA SER A 33 5.77 20.03 -0.60
C SER A 33 5.55 18.55 -0.27
N GLN A 34 5.80 17.65 -1.22
CA GLN A 34 5.76 16.20 -0.99
C GLN A 34 6.82 15.76 0.01
N ALA A 35 8.07 16.24 -0.13
CA ALA A 35 9.14 15.93 0.80
C ALA A 35 8.82 16.39 2.23
N ARG A 36 8.24 17.59 2.38
CA ARG A 36 7.77 18.09 3.70
C ARG A 36 6.68 17.19 4.29
N LYS A 37 5.70 16.79 3.49
CA LYS A 37 4.63 15.88 3.93
C LYS A 37 5.21 14.52 4.38
N ALA A 38 6.18 13.99 3.64
CA ALA A 38 6.86 12.74 4.01
C ALA A 38 7.64 12.87 5.32
N VAL A 39 8.32 14.00 5.54
CA VAL A 39 9.04 14.26 6.81
C VAL A 39 8.08 14.30 8.00
N GLU A 40 6.92 14.95 7.86
CA GLU A 40 5.93 14.98 8.95
C GLU A 40 5.35 13.58 9.23
N GLN A 41 5.10 12.78 8.19
CA GLN A 41 4.68 11.38 8.36
C GLN A 41 5.74 10.56 9.10
N LEU A 42 7.00 10.65 8.68
CA LEU A 42 8.11 9.91 9.29
C LEU A 42 8.34 10.32 10.75
N LYS A 43 8.15 11.60 11.10
CA LYS A 43 8.18 12.04 12.50
C LYS A 43 7.11 11.33 13.31
N MET A 44 5.87 11.28 12.82
CA MET A 44 4.78 10.59 13.51
C MET A 44 5.09 9.10 13.71
N GLU A 45 5.62 8.42 12.69
CA GLU A 45 6.01 7.00 12.77
C GLU A 45 7.19 6.76 13.72
N ALA A 46 8.14 7.70 13.79
CA ALA A 46 9.28 7.61 14.70
C ALA A 46 8.88 7.76 16.17
N TYR A 47 7.80 8.50 16.46
CA TYR A 47 7.26 8.65 17.81
C TYR A 47 6.35 7.50 18.26
N MET A 48 6.15 6.47 17.43
CA MET A 48 5.35 5.30 17.81
C MET A 48 6.10 4.42 18.81
N ASP A 49 5.47 4.13 19.95
CA ASP A 49 5.99 3.19 20.93
C ASP A 49 6.01 1.76 20.37
N ARG A 50 7.19 1.13 20.41
CA ARG A 50 7.40 -0.23 19.92
C ARG A 50 7.39 -1.23 21.06
N MET A 51 6.66 -2.32 20.87
CA MET A 51 6.74 -3.50 21.72
C MET A 51 7.96 -4.36 21.36
N LYS A 52 8.57 -5.00 22.36
CA LYS A 52 9.63 -6.00 22.14
C LYS A 52 9.08 -7.16 21.31
N VAL A 53 9.81 -7.56 20.28
CA VAL A 53 9.45 -8.70 19.42
C VAL A 53 9.28 -9.99 20.24
N SER A 54 10.12 -10.19 21.26
CA SER A 54 10.01 -11.36 22.15
C SER A 54 8.68 -11.41 22.89
N LYS A 55 8.15 -10.26 23.30
CA LYS A 55 6.85 -10.17 23.97
C LYS A 55 5.71 -10.41 22.97
N ALA A 56 5.75 -9.72 21.83
CA ALA A 56 4.75 -9.91 20.78
C ALA A 56 4.67 -11.38 20.33
N ALA A 57 5.81 -12.05 20.17
CA ALA A 57 5.88 -13.46 19.82
C ALA A 57 5.29 -14.36 20.92
N ALA A 58 5.58 -14.08 22.20
CA ALA A 58 4.99 -14.82 23.31
C ALA A 58 3.47 -14.66 23.37
N ASP A 59 2.96 -13.44 23.14
CA ASP A 59 1.53 -13.15 23.12
C ASP A 59 0.83 -13.90 21.96
N LEU A 60 1.46 -13.95 20.78
CA LEU A 60 0.97 -14.73 19.64
C LEU A 60 0.96 -16.24 19.92
N LEU A 61 2.02 -16.78 20.52
CA LEU A 61 2.09 -18.19 20.89
C LEU A 61 1.00 -18.55 21.90
N ALA A 62 0.83 -17.73 22.95
CA ALA A 62 -0.20 -17.94 23.95
C ALA A 62 -1.61 -17.93 23.33
N TYR A 63 -1.86 -17.03 22.37
CA TYR A 63 -3.11 -17.01 21.63
C TYR A 63 -3.33 -18.29 20.83
N CYS A 64 -2.31 -18.73 20.08
CA CYS A 64 -2.38 -19.96 19.29
C CYS A 64 -2.61 -21.18 20.20
N ASP A 65 -1.87 -21.32 21.29
CA ASP A 65 -2.00 -22.46 22.21
C ASP A 65 -3.38 -22.52 22.88
N ALA A 66 -3.99 -21.36 23.16
CA ALA A 66 -5.33 -21.30 23.73
C ALA A 66 -6.43 -21.74 22.73
N HIS A 67 -6.25 -21.51 21.42
CA HIS A 67 -7.28 -21.73 20.40
C HIS A 67 -6.99 -22.91 19.46
N ILE A 68 -5.80 -23.53 19.55
CA ILE A 68 -5.43 -24.70 18.74
C ILE A 68 -6.42 -25.86 18.90
N GLY A 69 -7.02 -25.97 20.08
CA GLY A 69 -8.05 -26.95 20.42
C GLY A 69 -9.34 -26.81 19.61
N GLU A 70 -9.65 -25.59 19.19
CA GLU A 70 -10.91 -25.21 18.55
C GLU A 70 -10.78 -25.11 17.03
N ASP A 71 -9.56 -25.16 16.49
CA ASP A 71 -9.30 -25.07 15.07
C ASP A 71 -9.57 -26.43 14.38
N PRO A 72 -10.65 -26.55 13.57
CA PRO A 72 -11.02 -27.80 12.91
C PRO A 72 -9.99 -28.27 11.86
N LEU A 73 -9.09 -27.39 11.43
CA LEU A 73 -8.04 -27.68 10.45
C LEU A 73 -6.79 -28.26 11.11
N ILE A 74 -6.56 -27.94 12.39
CA ILE A 74 -5.45 -28.48 13.17
C ILE A 74 -5.89 -29.73 13.93
N ILE A 75 -7.07 -29.70 14.55
CA ILE A 75 -7.71 -30.85 15.18
C ILE A 75 -8.91 -31.26 14.32
N PRO A 76 -8.79 -32.35 13.54
CA PRO A 76 -9.87 -32.79 12.66
C PRO A 76 -11.15 -33.08 13.44
N VAL A 77 -12.24 -32.41 13.06
CA VAL A 77 -13.56 -32.69 13.62
C VAL A 77 -14.16 -33.99 13.05
N PRO A 78 -15.04 -34.67 13.80
CA PRO A 78 -15.74 -35.84 13.31
C PRO A 78 -16.51 -35.56 12.01
N ALA A 79 -16.63 -36.57 11.15
CA ALA A 79 -17.32 -36.45 9.87
C ALA A 79 -18.78 -35.95 9.98
N SER A 80 -19.46 -36.18 11.10
CA SER A 80 -20.82 -35.67 11.36
C SER A 80 -20.89 -34.15 11.54
N GLU A 81 -19.85 -33.55 12.11
CA GLU A 81 -19.78 -32.12 12.38
C GLU A 81 -19.19 -31.36 11.20
N ASN A 82 -18.41 -32.03 10.35
CA ASN A 82 -17.83 -31.45 9.15
C ASN A 82 -18.93 -31.05 8.13
N PRO A 83 -19.13 -29.75 7.85
CA PRO A 83 -20.13 -29.29 6.87
C PRO A 83 -19.83 -29.74 5.43
N PHE A 84 -18.57 -30.06 5.14
CA PHE A 84 -18.09 -30.53 3.84
C PHE A 84 -18.11 -32.07 3.71
N ARG A 85 -18.70 -32.79 4.68
CA ARG A 85 -18.84 -34.24 4.58
C ARG A 85 -19.67 -34.62 3.35
N GLU A 86 -19.22 -35.64 2.63
CA GLU A 86 -20.04 -36.29 1.62
C GLU A 86 -21.38 -36.73 2.23
N LYS A 87 -22.47 -36.16 1.73
CA LYS A 87 -23.80 -36.67 2.02
C LYS A 87 -23.88 -38.05 1.38
N LYS A 88 -24.04 -39.11 2.18
CA LYS A 88 -24.46 -40.41 1.64
C LYS A 88 -25.84 -40.23 1.03
N LEU A 89 -25.90 -39.81 -0.24
CA LEU A 89 -27.08 -39.97 -1.06
C LEU A 89 -27.22 -41.48 -1.22
N PHE A 90 -28.23 -42.06 -0.60
CA PHE A 90 -28.64 -43.42 -0.88
C PHE A 90 -29.07 -43.44 -2.35
N CYS A 91 -28.16 -43.83 -3.23
CA CYS A 91 -28.50 -44.20 -4.58
C CYS A 91 -29.24 -45.53 -4.49
N THR A 92 -30.57 -45.48 -4.43
CA THR A 92 -31.38 -46.59 -4.94
C THR A 92 -31.35 -46.45 -6.45
N ILE A 93 -30.63 -47.34 -7.12
CA ILE A 93 -30.84 -47.58 -8.55
C ILE A 93 -32.18 -48.32 -8.64
N LEU A 94 -33.21 -47.65 -9.14
CA LEU A 94 -34.48 -48.24 -9.57
C LEU A 94 -34.35 -48.71 -11.01
#